data_AF-A0A4R6RT67-F1
#
_entry.id   AF-A0A4R6RT67-F1
#
_cell.length_a   1.000
_cell.length_b   1.000
_cell.length_c   1.000
_cell.angle_alpha   90.00
_cell.angle_beta   90.00
_cell.angle_gamma   90.00
#
_symmetry.space_group_name_H-M   'P 1'
#
loop_
_entity.id
_entity.type
_entity.pdbx_description
1 polymer ?
#
loop_
_entity_poly.entity_id
_entity_poly.type
_entity_poly.pdbx_seq_one_letter_code
_entity_poly.pdbx_strand_id
1 'polypeptide(L)'
;MSQNYRTTVTAQENDWMHERMLALMRHEPGSPARAPIVRQMLQRLHDQRTLAGWRRNLARKFRLEGEIDDVGQIIAESVATFLSNVEQRKFEKMQQQYLQQLWNEANLGVKTYQEGGEHTGVSGFTSIARRRKLIARARVELAHQLQREPSNDEVKDHINAQMMATRKNAVKQGVLIKDSDFTAGVMLSGDQAVFEDGDTTVHDTIADDSSRTGFLQIEVDEAMRALVTHMREQHPEDPHIVQCTVEWARCVLGGEEPTPYAVNREVDCGVRIAEQCIAKLMAELPSFSVAFDA
;
A
#
# COMPACT_ATOMS: atom_id res chain seq x y z
N MET A 1 6.72 27.38 -11.52
CA MET A 1 5.40 27.93 -11.88
C MET A 1 4.40 27.71 -10.74
N SER A 2 4.39 28.62 -9.74
CA SER A 2 3.52 28.55 -8.55
C SER A 2 2.54 29.74 -8.54
N GLN A 3 1.94 30.05 -9.68
CA GLN A 3 0.99 31.16 -9.79
C GLN A 3 -0.45 30.67 -9.60
N ASN A 4 -1.12 31.29 -8.64
CA ASN A 4 -2.57 31.49 -8.55
C ASN A 4 -3.47 30.27 -8.28
N TYR A 5 -3.35 29.69 -7.08
CA TYR A 5 -4.47 29.00 -6.43
C TYR A 5 -4.84 29.61 -5.07
N ARG A 6 -4.62 30.93 -4.93
CA ARG A 6 -5.49 31.70 -4.04
C ARG A 6 -6.86 31.71 -4.70
N THR A 7 -7.66 30.68 -4.44
CA THR A 7 -9.09 30.94 -4.19
C THR A 7 -9.08 32.19 -3.32
N THR A 8 -9.73 33.27 -3.75
CA THR A 8 -9.85 34.46 -2.91
C THR A 8 -10.66 34.06 -1.69
N VAL A 9 -9.97 33.46 -0.72
CA VAL A 9 -10.53 33.11 0.57
C VAL A 9 -10.89 34.44 1.17
N THR A 10 -12.18 34.69 1.23
CA THR A 10 -12.66 35.89 1.88
C THR A 10 -12.24 35.82 3.34
N ALA A 11 -11.89 36.95 3.96
CA ALA A 11 -11.55 36.97 5.38
C ALA A 11 -12.64 36.28 6.22
N GLN A 12 -13.90 36.50 5.84
CA GLN A 12 -15.09 35.86 6.39
C GLN A 12 -15.05 34.32 6.35
N GLU A 13 -14.51 33.71 5.29
CA GLU A 13 -14.38 32.25 5.20
C GLU A 13 -13.31 31.69 6.11
N ASN A 14 -12.18 32.37 6.22
CA ASN A 14 -11.14 32.00 7.16
C ASN A 14 -11.62 32.13 8.60
N ASP A 15 -12.37 33.17 8.92
CA ASP A 15 -12.95 33.40 10.24
C ASP A 15 -13.97 32.31 10.59
N TRP A 16 -14.87 31.98 9.66
CA TRP A 16 -15.83 30.89 9.87
C TRP A 16 -15.14 29.53 10.07
N MET A 17 -14.12 29.22 9.24
CA MET A 17 -13.34 28.00 9.38
C MET A 17 -12.59 27.97 10.73
N HIS A 18 -12.06 29.11 11.16
CA HIS A 18 -11.39 29.24 12.45
C HIS A 18 -12.33 28.93 13.62
N GLU A 19 -13.53 29.51 13.62
CA GLU A 19 -14.55 29.24 14.64
C GLU A 19 -14.93 27.75 14.72
N ARG A 20 -15.11 27.09 13.57
CA ARG A 20 -15.44 25.66 13.52
C ARG A 20 -14.28 24.79 13.98
N MET A 21 -13.05 25.17 13.65
CA MET A 21 -11.85 24.49 14.15
C MET A 21 -11.70 24.65 15.67
N LEU A 22 -11.99 25.84 16.22
CA LEU A 22 -12.05 26.04 17.68
C LEU A 22 -13.11 25.16 18.33
N ALA A 23 -14.27 24.98 17.69
CA ALA A 23 -15.30 24.07 18.18
C ALA A 23 -14.81 22.61 18.18
N LEU A 24 -14.05 22.17 17.16
CA LEU A 24 -13.42 20.82 17.17
C LEU A 24 -12.47 20.64 18.35
N MET A 25 -11.71 21.69 18.72
CA MET A 25 -10.73 21.61 19.80
C MET A 25 -11.34 21.45 21.19
N ARG A 26 -12.66 21.67 21.33
CA ARG A 26 -13.39 21.39 22.58
C ARG A 26 -13.65 19.90 22.81
N HIS A 27 -13.39 19.08 21.81
CA HIS A 27 -13.61 17.63 21.85
C HIS A 27 -12.29 16.91 21.61
N GLU A 28 -12.13 15.71 22.18
CA GLU A 28 -10.93 14.89 21.96
C GLU A 28 -10.79 14.43 20.50
N PRO A 29 -9.57 14.27 19.97
CA PRO A 29 -9.33 13.67 18.65
C PRO A 29 -10.01 12.30 18.51
N GLY A 30 -10.67 12.07 17.38
CA GLY A 30 -11.43 10.84 17.12
C GLY A 30 -12.78 10.74 17.84
N SER A 31 -13.14 11.71 18.70
CA SER A 31 -14.42 11.69 19.41
C SER A 31 -15.61 11.77 18.44
N PRO A 32 -16.67 10.96 18.64
CA PRO A 32 -17.89 11.04 17.83
C PRO A 32 -18.57 12.41 17.91
N ALA A 33 -18.32 13.19 18.97
CA ALA A 33 -18.82 14.55 19.11
C ALA A 33 -18.27 15.53 18.05
N ARG A 34 -17.13 15.20 17.40
CA ARG A 34 -16.57 15.99 16.29
C ARG A 34 -17.33 15.81 14.98
N ALA A 35 -17.98 14.66 14.77
CA ALA A 35 -18.64 14.30 13.51
C ALA A 35 -19.62 15.36 12.97
N PRO A 36 -20.54 15.95 13.77
CA PRO A 36 -21.44 16.99 13.26
C PRO A 36 -20.69 18.25 12.80
N ILE A 37 -19.60 18.62 13.49
CA ILE A 37 -18.79 19.79 13.14
C ILE A 37 -18.02 19.54 11.85
N VAL A 38 -17.38 18.37 11.72
CA VAL A 38 -16.70 17.94 10.49
C VAL A 38 -17.66 17.95 9.30
N ARG A 39 -18.87 17.41 9.48
CA ARG A 39 -19.91 17.41 8.44
C ARG A 39 -20.31 18.81 8.00
N GLN A 40 -20.47 19.75 8.93
CA GLN A 40 -20.74 21.16 8.61
C GLN A 40 -19.61 21.79 7.79
N MET A 41 -18.36 21.52 8.16
CA MET A 41 -17.19 22.04 7.45
C MET A 41 -17.10 21.47 6.03
N LEU A 42 -17.29 20.15 5.86
CA LEU A 42 -17.30 19.51 4.55
C LEU A 42 -18.46 20.01 3.67
N GLN A 43 -19.66 20.13 4.23
CA GLN A 43 -20.81 20.67 3.52
C GLN A 43 -20.53 22.09 3.03
N ARG A 44 -19.94 22.93 3.87
CA ARG A 44 -19.57 24.30 3.48
C ARG A 44 -18.57 24.31 2.32
N LEU A 45 -17.52 23.47 2.38
CA LEU A 45 -16.53 23.35 1.30
C LEU A 45 -17.16 22.82 0.00
N HIS A 46 -18.17 21.95 0.11
CA HIS A 46 -18.94 21.46 -1.02
C HIS A 46 -19.80 22.57 -1.64
N ASP A 47 -20.60 23.26 -0.83
CA ASP A 47 -21.52 24.32 -1.27
C ASP A 47 -20.78 25.47 -1.97
N GLN A 48 -19.57 25.79 -1.49
CA GLN A 48 -18.70 26.81 -2.07
C GLN A 48 -17.96 26.34 -3.33
N ARG A 49 -18.19 25.11 -3.79
CA ARG A 49 -17.48 24.47 -4.91
C ARG A 49 -15.96 24.37 -4.70
N THR A 50 -15.46 24.53 -3.47
CA THR A 50 -14.04 24.41 -3.14
C THR A 50 -13.58 22.98 -3.42
N LEU A 51 -14.32 21.97 -2.94
CA LEU A 51 -14.03 20.56 -3.22
C LEU A 51 -14.08 20.26 -4.73
N ALA A 52 -15.06 20.81 -5.45
CA ALA A 52 -15.19 20.62 -6.90
C ALA A 52 -14.04 21.26 -7.70
N GLY A 53 -13.52 22.40 -7.24
CA GLY A 53 -12.32 23.03 -7.80
C GLY A 53 -11.08 22.20 -7.51
N TRP A 54 -10.94 21.72 -6.28
CA TRP A 54 -9.84 20.86 -5.86
C TRP A 54 -9.80 19.55 -6.64
N ARG A 55 -10.95 18.90 -6.79
CA ARG A 55 -11.14 17.67 -7.57
C ARG A 55 -10.58 17.80 -8.98
N ARG A 56 -11.01 18.82 -9.74
CA ARG A 56 -10.52 19.07 -11.10
C ARG A 56 -9.01 19.35 -11.16
N ASN A 57 -8.50 20.12 -10.21
CA ASN A 57 -7.09 20.48 -10.17
C ASN A 57 -6.20 19.29 -9.81
N LEU A 58 -6.57 18.50 -8.80
CA LEU A 58 -5.81 17.34 -8.35
C LEU A 58 -5.91 16.19 -9.36
N ALA A 59 -7.08 15.95 -9.96
CA ALA A 59 -7.23 15.00 -11.06
C ALA A 59 -6.25 15.33 -12.20
N ARG A 60 -6.22 16.58 -12.67
CA ARG A 60 -5.26 17.01 -13.70
C ARG A 60 -3.80 16.90 -13.25
N LYS A 61 -3.50 17.35 -12.04
CA LYS A 61 -2.13 17.33 -11.50
C LYS A 61 -1.56 15.91 -11.42
N PHE A 62 -2.40 14.93 -11.09
CA PHE A 62 -2.01 13.54 -10.92
C PHE A 62 -2.36 12.65 -12.12
N ARG A 63 -2.88 13.22 -13.22
CA ARG A 63 -3.29 12.50 -14.44
C ARG A 63 -4.38 11.44 -14.20
N LEU A 64 -5.37 11.80 -13.38
CA LEU A 64 -6.51 10.97 -12.98
C LEU A 64 -7.83 11.54 -13.51
N GLU A 65 -7.83 12.16 -14.70
CA GLU A 65 -9.03 12.80 -15.27
C GLU A 65 -10.18 11.80 -15.53
N GLY A 66 -9.86 10.53 -15.81
CA GLY A 66 -10.85 9.45 -15.95
C GLY A 66 -11.49 8.99 -14.64
N GLU A 67 -10.87 9.30 -13.50
CA GLU A 67 -11.28 8.90 -12.14
C GLU A 67 -11.70 10.12 -11.32
N ILE A 68 -12.29 11.12 -11.99
CA ILE A 68 -12.56 12.41 -11.36
C ILE A 68 -13.49 12.30 -10.15
N ASP A 69 -14.41 11.35 -10.14
CA ASP A 69 -15.34 11.12 -9.04
C ASP A 69 -14.65 10.44 -7.85
N ASP A 70 -13.79 9.46 -8.09
CA ASP A 70 -12.95 8.83 -7.05
C ASP A 70 -12.03 9.84 -6.39
N VAL A 71 -11.38 10.70 -7.20
CA VAL A 71 -10.58 11.83 -6.69
C VAL A 71 -11.42 12.73 -5.79
N GLY A 72 -12.70 12.95 -6.12
CA GLY A 72 -13.63 13.70 -5.29
C GLY A 72 -13.88 13.06 -3.92
N GLN A 73 -14.10 11.74 -3.91
CA GLN A 73 -14.30 10.96 -2.69
C GLN A 73 -13.06 10.97 -1.79
N ILE A 74 -11.88 10.70 -2.37
CA ILE A 74 -10.60 10.67 -1.65
C ILE A 74 -10.29 12.02 -0.98
N ILE A 75 -10.57 13.12 -1.68
CA ILE A 75 -10.41 14.47 -1.13
C ILE A 75 -11.32 14.64 0.09
N ALA A 76 -12.60 14.28 -0.02
CA ALA A 76 -13.56 14.43 1.07
C ALA A 76 -13.15 13.58 2.30
N GLU A 77 -12.75 12.33 2.07
CA GLU A 77 -12.33 11.41 3.13
C GLU A 77 -11.03 11.85 3.81
N SER A 78 -10.04 12.29 3.04
CA SER A 78 -8.76 12.78 3.58
C SER A 78 -8.96 14.02 4.46
N VAL A 79 -9.80 14.96 4.01
CA VAL A 79 -10.16 16.15 4.77
C VAL A 79 -10.96 15.78 6.02
N ALA A 80 -11.93 14.87 5.91
CA ALA A 80 -12.73 14.40 7.04
C ALA A 80 -11.87 13.75 8.13
N THR A 81 -10.96 12.86 7.71
CA THR A 81 -10.03 12.14 8.58
C THR A 81 -9.09 13.12 9.28
N PHE A 82 -8.54 14.08 8.54
CA PHE A 82 -7.70 15.13 9.12
C PHE A 82 -8.47 15.93 10.17
N LEU A 83 -9.66 16.43 9.86
CA LEU A 83 -10.46 17.24 10.79
C LEU A 83 -10.89 16.46 12.04
N SER A 84 -11.16 15.16 11.89
CA SER A 84 -11.53 14.29 13.01
C SER A 84 -10.38 14.09 13.99
N ASN A 85 -9.15 13.99 13.46
CA ASN A 85 -7.95 13.63 14.23
C ASN A 85 -7.00 14.79 14.52
N VAL A 86 -7.31 16.02 14.07
CA VAL A 86 -6.43 17.17 14.29
C VAL A 86 -6.27 17.46 15.77
N GLU A 87 -5.01 17.55 16.22
CA GLU A 87 -4.63 17.87 17.59
C GLU A 87 -4.50 19.37 17.80
N GLN A 88 -4.66 19.82 19.04
CA GLN A 88 -4.55 21.23 19.43
C GLN A 88 -3.20 21.84 19.02
N ARG A 89 -2.10 21.12 19.22
CA ARG A 89 -0.76 21.60 18.83
C ARG A 89 -0.63 21.83 17.32
N LYS A 90 -1.30 21.02 16.49
CA LYS A 90 -1.31 21.17 15.03
C LYS A 90 -2.22 22.33 14.63
N PHE A 91 -3.35 22.50 15.31
CA PHE A 91 -4.25 23.65 15.15
C PHE A 91 -3.57 24.99 15.45
N GLU A 92 -2.83 25.10 16.56
CA GLU A 92 -2.10 26.32 16.94
C GLU A 92 -1.04 26.72 15.89
N LYS A 93 -0.44 25.75 15.20
CA LYS A 93 0.52 26.02 14.12
C LYS A 93 -0.13 26.45 12.80
N MET A 94 -1.42 26.20 12.63
CA MET A 94 -2.15 26.52 11.40
C MET A 94 -2.62 27.97 11.33
N GLN A 95 -2.23 28.83 12.28
CA GLN A 95 -2.59 30.26 12.42
C GLN A 95 -2.92 30.93 11.08
N GLN A 96 -4.22 30.92 10.74
CA GLN A 96 -4.88 31.58 9.60
C GLN A 96 -4.77 30.92 8.21
N GLN A 97 -4.15 29.75 8.07
CA GLN A 97 -4.01 29.04 6.79
C GLN A 97 -4.80 27.72 6.74
N TYR A 98 -6.03 27.72 7.25
CA TYR A 98 -6.87 26.52 7.36
C TYR A 98 -7.12 25.86 6.01
N LEU A 99 -7.61 26.62 5.03
CA LEU A 99 -7.91 26.08 3.70
C LEU A 99 -6.65 25.56 2.97
N GLN A 100 -5.51 26.22 3.16
CA GLN A 100 -4.24 25.74 2.61
C GLN A 100 -3.83 24.42 3.26
N GLN A 101 -4.02 24.25 4.56
CA GLN A 101 -3.74 22.99 5.23
C GLN A 101 -4.68 21.88 4.73
N LEU A 102 -5.98 22.15 4.63
CA LEU A 102 -6.94 21.16 4.10
C LEU A 102 -6.64 20.78 2.64
N TRP A 103 -6.20 21.73 1.82
CA TRP A 103 -5.71 21.46 0.47
C TRP A 103 -4.46 20.56 0.49
N ASN A 104 -3.52 20.79 1.41
CA ASN A 104 -2.33 19.94 1.53
C ASN A 104 -2.69 18.51 1.89
N GLU A 105 -3.64 18.31 2.80
CA GLU A 105 -4.14 16.99 3.21
C GLU A 105 -4.91 16.32 2.06
N ALA A 106 -5.76 17.05 1.33
CA ALA A 106 -6.42 16.55 0.12
C ALA A 106 -5.43 16.11 -0.97
N ASN A 107 -4.41 16.92 -1.22
CA ASN A 107 -3.33 16.64 -2.17
C ASN A 107 -2.50 15.41 -1.74
N LEU A 108 -2.24 15.25 -0.43
CA LEU A 108 -1.58 14.06 0.11
C LEU A 108 -2.44 12.81 -0.04
N GLY A 109 -3.76 12.93 0.20
CA GLY A 109 -4.73 11.87 -0.02
C GLY A 109 -4.73 11.35 -1.45
N VAL A 110 -4.94 12.24 -2.43
CA VAL A 110 -4.94 11.88 -3.85
C VAL A 110 -3.58 11.32 -4.29
N LYS A 111 -2.48 11.87 -3.79
CA LYS A 111 -1.15 11.31 -4.05
C LYS A 111 -1.02 9.88 -3.50
N THR A 112 -1.55 9.63 -2.31
CA THR A 112 -1.49 8.31 -1.66
C THR A 112 -2.35 7.30 -2.40
N TYR A 113 -3.53 7.71 -2.87
CA TYR A 113 -4.38 6.90 -3.75
C TYR A 113 -3.68 6.56 -5.07
N GLN A 114 -3.10 7.56 -5.75
CA GLN A 114 -2.34 7.35 -7.00
C GLN A 114 -1.17 6.37 -6.80
N GLU A 115 -0.49 6.46 -5.66
CA GLU A 115 0.60 5.55 -5.30
C GLU A 115 0.10 4.21 -4.73
N GLY A 116 -1.19 4.12 -4.40
CA GLY A 116 -1.85 3.07 -3.63
C GLY A 116 -2.09 1.78 -4.41
N GLY A 117 -2.20 0.68 -3.67
CA GLY A 117 -2.59 -0.62 -4.23
C GLY A 117 -4.01 -0.63 -4.79
N GLU A 118 -4.89 0.25 -4.30
CA GLU A 118 -6.29 0.37 -4.73
C GLU A 118 -6.41 0.85 -6.19
N HIS A 119 -5.59 1.81 -6.61
CA HIS A 119 -5.55 2.27 -8.01
C HIS A 119 -4.73 1.33 -8.91
N THR A 120 -3.74 0.63 -8.36
CA THR A 120 -2.83 -0.24 -9.14
C THR A 120 -3.19 -1.73 -9.13
N GLY A 121 -4.25 -2.12 -8.39
CA GLY A 121 -4.70 -3.52 -8.25
C GLY A 121 -3.75 -4.44 -7.47
N VAL A 122 -2.59 -3.96 -7.01
CA VAL A 122 -1.52 -4.79 -6.42
C VAL A 122 -1.05 -4.19 -5.10
N SER A 123 -1.21 -4.93 -4.00
CA SER A 123 -0.67 -4.52 -2.69
C SER A 123 0.88 -4.45 -2.73
N GLY A 124 1.48 -3.43 -2.11
CA GLY A 124 2.94 -3.23 -2.06
C GLY A 124 3.53 -2.24 -3.09
N PHE A 125 2.73 -1.77 -4.05
CA PHE A 125 3.18 -0.88 -5.13
C PHE A 125 3.60 0.53 -4.67
N THR A 126 3.07 1.02 -3.55
CA THR A 126 3.48 2.30 -2.94
C THR A 126 4.98 2.39 -2.70
N SER A 127 5.59 1.28 -2.26
CA SER A 127 7.03 1.22 -1.99
C SER A 127 7.84 1.30 -3.29
N ILE A 128 7.41 0.60 -4.33
CA ILE A 128 8.02 0.58 -5.67
C ILE A 128 7.90 1.97 -6.32
N ALA A 129 6.71 2.57 -6.30
CA ALA A 129 6.47 3.89 -6.88
C ALA A 129 7.34 4.98 -6.22
N ARG A 130 7.53 4.92 -4.90
CA ARG A 130 8.43 5.82 -4.18
C ARG A 130 9.88 5.62 -4.58
N ARG A 131 10.36 4.37 -4.66
CA ARG A 131 11.72 4.04 -5.13
C ARG A 131 11.95 4.52 -6.57
N ARG A 132 10.98 4.37 -7.47
CA ARG A 132 11.07 4.93 -8.84
C ARG A 132 11.21 6.45 -8.87
N LYS A 133 10.44 7.19 -8.05
CA LYS A 133 10.57 8.65 -7.96
C LYS A 133 11.96 9.06 -7.45
N LEU A 134 12.53 8.31 -6.51
CA LEU A 134 13.90 8.52 -6.03
C LEU A 134 14.93 8.26 -7.15
N ILE A 135 14.78 7.16 -7.89
CA ILE A 135 15.61 6.83 -9.06
C ILE A 135 15.57 7.95 -10.11
N ALA A 136 14.38 8.42 -10.48
CA ALA A 136 14.23 9.49 -11.47
C ALA A 136 14.87 10.81 -11.01
N ARG A 137 14.71 11.18 -9.73
CA ARG A 137 15.34 12.38 -9.17
C ARG A 137 16.87 12.25 -9.16
N ALA A 138 17.38 11.13 -8.65
CA ALA A 138 18.80 10.87 -8.56
C ALA A 138 19.48 10.84 -9.94
N ARG A 139 18.79 10.31 -10.98
CA ARG A 139 19.25 10.39 -12.36
C ARG A 139 19.45 11.83 -12.83
N VAL A 140 18.46 12.70 -12.60
CA VAL A 140 18.55 14.12 -12.99
C VAL A 140 19.67 14.82 -12.24
N GLU A 141 19.80 14.57 -10.93
CA GLU A 141 20.86 15.15 -10.10
C GLU A 141 22.25 14.69 -10.54
N LEU A 142 22.45 13.38 -10.72
CA LEU A 142 23.72 12.81 -11.18
C LEU A 142 24.04 13.22 -12.62
N ALA A 143 23.06 13.28 -13.51
CA ALA A 143 23.26 13.75 -14.88
C ALA A 143 23.79 15.18 -14.90
N HIS A 144 23.28 16.05 -14.03
CA HIS A 144 23.77 17.41 -13.88
C HIS A 144 25.19 17.46 -13.27
N GLN A 145 25.51 16.57 -12.32
CA GLN A 145 26.83 16.52 -11.69
C GLN A 145 27.92 15.95 -12.62
N LEU A 146 27.59 14.87 -13.34
CA LEU A 146 28.52 14.13 -14.19
C LEU A 146 28.58 14.67 -15.62
N GLN A 147 27.63 15.53 -16.02
CA GLN A 147 27.49 16.06 -17.38
C GLN A 147 27.36 14.95 -18.44
N ARG A 148 26.82 13.80 -18.03
CA ARG A 148 26.51 12.63 -18.86
C ARG A 148 25.36 11.84 -18.24
N GLU A 149 24.77 10.92 -19.00
CA GLU A 149 23.78 9.99 -18.43
C GLU A 149 24.47 9.06 -17.40
N PRO A 150 23.96 8.97 -16.16
CA PRO A 150 24.49 8.07 -15.14
C PRO A 150 24.04 6.63 -15.39
N SER A 151 24.91 5.67 -15.07
CA SER A 151 24.58 4.25 -15.11
C SER A 151 23.63 3.86 -13.96
N ASN A 152 22.96 2.70 -14.09
CA ASN A 152 22.05 2.21 -13.05
C ASN A 152 22.78 1.98 -11.72
N ASP A 153 24.01 1.46 -11.76
CA ASP A 153 24.82 1.23 -10.56
C ASP A 153 25.20 2.56 -9.87
N GLU A 154 25.59 3.58 -10.63
CA GLU A 154 25.89 4.90 -10.07
C GLU A 154 24.66 5.52 -9.38
N VAL A 155 23.47 5.38 -9.99
CA VAL A 155 22.22 5.86 -9.40
C VAL A 155 21.87 5.09 -8.12
N LYS A 156 22.01 3.75 -8.15
CA LYS A 156 21.76 2.87 -7.00
C LYS A 156 22.66 3.24 -5.83
N ASP A 157 23.96 3.36 -6.07
CA ASP A 157 24.95 3.67 -5.04
C ASP A 157 24.72 5.05 -4.45
N HIS A 158 24.41 6.04 -5.29
CA HIS A 158 24.09 7.39 -4.85
C HIS A 158 22.88 7.43 -3.90
N ILE A 159 21.77 6.78 -4.28
CA ILE A 159 20.55 6.76 -3.46
C ILE A 159 20.80 5.98 -2.17
N ASN A 160 21.43 4.80 -2.26
CA ASN A 160 21.68 3.96 -1.10
C ASN A 160 22.63 4.63 -0.10
N ALA A 161 23.66 5.33 -0.58
CA ALA A 161 24.54 6.15 0.27
C ALA A 161 23.76 7.26 0.99
N GLN A 162 22.89 7.99 0.28
CA GLN A 162 22.03 9.02 0.89
C GLN A 162 21.06 8.43 1.94
N MET A 163 20.43 7.29 1.64
CA MET A 163 19.49 6.63 2.55
C MET A 163 20.19 6.11 3.81
N MET A 164 21.40 5.56 3.67
CA MET A 164 22.22 5.11 4.80
C MET A 164 22.70 6.29 5.67
N ALA A 165 22.99 7.44 5.07
CA ALA A 165 23.39 8.65 5.80
C ALA A 165 22.21 9.29 6.57
N THR A 166 21.01 9.25 6.01
CA THR A 166 19.83 9.95 6.58
C THR A 166 18.99 9.09 7.52
N ARG A 167 19.05 7.75 7.41
CA ARG A 167 18.19 6.85 8.20
C ARG A 167 18.99 5.95 9.13
N LYS A 168 18.48 5.80 10.36
CA LYS A 168 19.09 4.97 11.41
C LYS A 168 19.20 3.48 11.05
N ASN A 169 18.29 2.94 10.23
CA ASN A 169 18.27 1.52 9.82
C ASN A 169 17.63 1.38 8.41
N ALA A 170 18.28 1.90 7.37
CA ALA A 170 17.73 1.88 6.00
C ALA A 170 17.46 0.46 5.47
N VAL A 171 18.30 -0.52 5.84
CA VAL A 171 18.17 -1.93 5.46
C VAL A 171 16.86 -2.54 6.00
N LYS A 172 16.64 -2.45 7.31
CA LYS A 172 15.43 -3.01 7.96
C LYS A 172 14.14 -2.33 7.51
N GLN A 173 14.23 -1.09 7.04
CA GLN A 173 13.08 -0.34 6.53
C GLN A 173 12.77 -0.63 5.06
N GLY A 174 13.55 -1.47 4.37
CA GLY A 174 13.33 -1.82 2.97
C GLY A 174 13.43 -0.64 2.00
N VAL A 175 14.20 0.40 2.37
CA VAL A 175 14.28 1.67 1.60
C VAL A 175 15.41 1.62 0.56
N LEU A 176 16.31 0.64 0.67
CA LEU A 176 17.41 0.49 -0.27
C LEU A 176 16.91 0.05 -1.64
N ILE A 177 17.48 0.68 -2.67
CA ILE A 177 17.24 0.37 -4.07
C ILE A 177 17.99 -0.91 -4.44
N LYS A 178 17.31 -1.82 -5.12
CA LYS A 178 17.85 -3.06 -5.70
C LYS A 178 17.87 -2.96 -7.23
N ASP A 179 18.61 -3.84 -7.89
CA ASP A 179 18.67 -3.89 -9.36
C ASP A 179 17.30 -4.15 -9.99
N SER A 180 16.46 -4.94 -9.32
CA SER A 180 15.07 -5.19 -9.71
C SER A 180 14.20 -3.94 -9.77
N ASP A 181 14.55 -2.86 -9.05
CA ASP A 181 13.79 -1.61 -9.09
C ASP A 181 14.02 -0.81 -10.39
N PHE A 182 15.09 -1.10 -11.14
CA PHE A 182 15.35 -0.50 -12.45
C PHE A 182 14.64 -1.24 -13.59
N THR A 183 14.40 -2.54 -13.42
CA THR A 183 13.81 -3.41 -14.44
C THR A 183 12.32 -3.65 -14.28
N ALA A 184 11.72 -3.26 -13.14
CA ALA A 184 10.27 -3.26 -12.95
C ALA A 184 9.62 -2.21 -13.87
N GLY A 185 9.70 -2.42 -15.18
CA GLY A 185 9.23 -1.53 -16.22
C GLY A 185 7.71 -1.43 -16.18
N VAL A 186 7.24 -0.21 -16.46
CA VAL A 186 6.01 0.09 -17.17
C VAL A 186 5.01 -1.08 -17.18
N MET A 187 4.15 -1.16 -16.16
CA MET A 187 2.86 -1.81 -16.37
C MET A 187 2.12 -0.89 -17.34
N LEU A 188 2.30 -1.15 -18.63
CA LEU A 188 1.29 -0.79 -19.62
C LEU A 188 0.03 -1.46 -19.09
N SER A 189 -1.02 -0.67 -18.85
CA SER A 189 -2.36 -1.23 -18.85
C SER A 189 -2.47 -2.11 -20.10
N GLY A 190 -2.99 -3.34 -19.97
CA GLY A 190 -3.13 -4.27 -21.10
C GLY A 190 -3.82 -3.65 -22.31
N ASP A 191 -4.59 -2.57 -22.10
CA ASP A 191 -5.30 -1.81 -23.13
C ASP A 191 -4.44 -0.78 -23.90
N GLN A 192 -3.23 -0.43 -23.44
CA GLN A 192 -2.44 0.67 -24.02
C GLN A 192 -1.32 0.24 -24.98
N ALA A 193 -1.15 -1.06 -25.23
CA ALA A 193 -0.21 -1.57 -26.22
C ALA A 193 -0.97 -2.24 -27.36
N VAL A 194 -1.50 -1.39 -28.25
CA VAL A 194 -1.96 -1.82 -29.57
C VAL A 194 -0.72 -1.84 -30.47
N PHE A 195 -0.41 -3.00 -31.05
CA PHE A 195 0.64 -3.08 -32.08
C PHE A 195 0.20 -2.35 -33.36
N GLU A 196 1.14 -1.94 -34.21
CA GLU A 196 0.88 -1.18 -35.45
C GLU A 196 -0.07 -1.90 -36.43
N ASP A 197 -0.27 -3.21 -36.27
CA ASP A 197 -1.36 -3.96 -36.91
C ASP A 197 -2.57 -3.94 -35.98
N GLY A 198 -3.49 -3.00 -36.22
CA GLY A 198 -4.61 -2.61 -35.35
C GLY A 198 -5.71 -3.65 -35.07
N ASP A 199 -5.36 -4.93 -34.95
CA ASP A 199 -6.27 -6.03 -34.58
C ASP A 199 -5.64 -7.02 -33.57
N THR A 200 -4.44 -6.73 -33.05
CA THR A 200 -3.80 -7.56 -32.01
C THR A 200 -3.43 -6.70 -30.81
N THR A 201 -4.08 -6.96 -29.67
CA THR A 201 -3.66 -6.36 -28.40
C THR A 201 -2.53 -7.19 -27.80
N VAL A 202 -1.69 -6.61 -26.92
CA VAL A 202 -0.74 -7.41 -26.11
C VAL A 202 -1.46 -8.54 -25.36
N HIS A 203 -2.75 -8.37 -25.05
CA HIS A 203 -3.59 -9.38 -24.42
C HIS A 203 -3.77 -10.66 -25.29
N ASP A 204 -3.67 -10.54 -26.62
CA ASP A 204 -3.80 -11.66 -27.56
C ASP A 204 -2.46 -12.41 -27.80
N THR A 205 -1.34 -11.79 -27.45
CA THR A 205 0.02 -12.37 -27.63
C THR A 205 0.62 -12.90 -26.33
N ILE A 206 0.05 -12.54 -25.18
CA ILE A 206 0.32 -13.23 -23.93
C ILE A 206 -0.36 -14.60 -24.02
N ALA A 207 0.43 -15.63 -24.30
CA ALA A 207 0.00 -16.99 -24.06
C ALA A 207 -0.53 -17.07 -22.63
N ASP A 208 -1.77 -17.53 -22.50
CA ASP A 208 -2.48 -17.66 -21.24
C ASP A 208 -1.77 -18.67 -20.33
N ASP A 209 -0.76 -18.19 -19.59
CA ASP A 209 0.00 -18.96 -18.60
C ASP A 209 -0.86 -19.30 -17.36
N SER A 210 -2.15 -18.89 -17.35
CA SER A 210 -3.13 -19.36 -16.37
C SER A 210 -3.46 -20.85 -16.53
N SER A 211 -3.18 -21.42 -17.70
CA SER A 211 -3.17 -22.88 -17.89
C SER A 211 -2.07 -23.57 -17.07
N ARG A 212 -0.98 -22.88 -16.73
CA ARG A 212 0.17 -23.43 -16.00
C ARG A 212 0.03 -23.29 -14.48
N THR A 213 -0.67 -22.26 -13.99
CA THR A 213 -1.05 -22.13 -12.56
C THR A 213 -2.14 -23.10 -12.13
N GLY A 214 -3.02 -23.53 -13.04
CA GLY A 214 -4.01 -24.59 -12.75
C GLY A 214 -3.35 -25.92 -12.37
N PHE A 215 -2.30 -26.35 -13.08
CA PHE A 215 -1.57 -27.58 -12.76
C PHE A 215 -0.80 -27.47 -11.43
N LEU A 216 -0.14 -26.33 -11.17
CA LEU A 216 0.57 -26.10 -9.91
C LEU A 216 -0.37 -26.07 -8.70
N GLN A 217 -1.59 -25.54 -8.84
CA GLN A 217 -2.57 -25.53 -7.74
C GLN A 217 -3.06 -26.94 -7.40
N ILE A 218 -3.25 -27.80 -8.41
CA ILE A 218 -3.64 -29.21 -8.20
C ILE A 218 -2.52 -29.98 -7.49
N GLU A 219 -1.27 -29.80 -7.91
CA GLU A 219 -0.11 -30.44 -7.27
C GLU A 219 0.07 -30.01 -5.81
N VAL A 220 -0.12 -28.71 -5.53
CA VAL A 220 -0.09 -28.19 -4.14
C VAL A 220 -1.22 -28.79 -3.31
N ASP A 221 -2.44 -28.85 -3.83
CA ASP A 221 -3.59 -29.43 -3.11
C ASP A 221 -3.39 -30.93 -2.84
N GLU A 222 -2.80 -31.67 -3.77
CA GLU A 222 -2.48 -33.09 -3.61
C GLU A 222 -1.37 -33.31 -2.59
N ALA A 223 -0.27 -32.56 -2.67
CA ALA A 223 0.82 -32.60 -1.69
C ALA A 223 0.30 -32.25 -0.28
N MET A 224 -0.60 -31.27 -0.18
CA MET A 224 -1.24 -30.89 1.07
C MET A 224 -2.11 -32.01 1.66
N ARG A 225 -2.94 -32.67 0.85
CA ARG A 225 -3.73 -33.82 1.29
C ARG A 225 -2.84 -34.98 1.71
N ALA A 226 -1.77 -35.25 0.97
CA ALA A 226 -0.81 -36.30 1.29
C ALA A 226 -0.11 -36.02 2.63
N LEU A 227 0.36 -34.79 2.86
CA LEU A 227 1.00 -34.39 4.12
C LEU A 227 0.04 -34.54 5.30
N VAL A 228 -1.19 -34.05 5.18
CA VAL A 228 -2.20 -34.17 6.25
C VAL A 228 -2.53 -35.64 6.54
N THR A 229 -2.61 -36.48 5.51
CA THR A 229 -2.87 -37.92 5.67
C THR A 229 -1.69 -38.59 6.37
N HIS A 230 -0.46 -38.31 5.94
CA HIS A 230 0.76 -38.81 6.56
C HIS A 230 0.84 -38.44 8.05
N MET A 231 0.61 -37.16 8.38
CA MET A 231 0.64 -36.70 9.77
C MET A 231 -0.44 -37.36 10.64
N ARG A 232 -1.62 -37.63 10.07
CA ARG A 232 -2.69 -38.37 10.77
C ARG A 232 -2.30 -39.83 11.05
N GLU A 233 -1.61 -40.47 10.12
CA GLU A 233 -1.19 -41.87 10.24
C GLU A 233 -0.02 -42.05 11.22
N GLN A 234 0.93 -41.12 11.24
CA GLN A 234 2.08 -41.17 12.16
C GLN A 234 1.72 -40.78 13.60
N HIS A 235 0.70 -39.93 13.78
CA HIS A 235 0.31 -39.40 15.10
C HIS A 235 -1.21 -39.52 15.35
N PRO A 236 -1.79 -40.73 15.30
CA PRO A 236 -3.23 -40.92 15.47
C PRO A 236 -3.74 -40.55 16.87
N GLU A 237 -2.85 -40.49 17.86
CA GLU A 237 -3.16 -40.14 19.25
C GLU A 237 -3.33 -38.63 19.48
N ASP A 238 -2.89 -37.79 18.54
CA ASP A 238 -2.89 -36.34 18.70
C ASP A 238 -4.11 -35.72 17.99
N PRO A 239 -5.13 -35.26 18.74
CA PRO A 239 -6.37 -34.77 18.15
C PRO A 239 -6.19 -33.46 17.36
N HIS A 240 -5.09 -32.74 17.58
CA HIS A 240 -4.86 -31.42 16.97
C HIS A 240 -3.88 -31.47 15.78
N ILE A 241 -3.15 -32.57 15.59
CA ILE A 241 -2.07 -32.64 14.59
C ILE A 241 -2.55 -32.31 13.16
N VAL A 242 -3.76 -32.75 12.79
CA VAL A 242 -4.36 -32.48 11.48
C VAL A 242 -4.63 -30.99 11.30
N GLN A 243 -5.29 -30.35 12.27
CA GLN A 243 -5.66 -28.93 12.20
C GLN A 243 -4.42 -28.04 12.23
N CYS A 244 -3.45 -28.36 13.09
CA CYS A 244 -2.17 -27.67 13.15
C CYS A 244 -1.36 -27.83 11.85
N THR A 245 -1.38 -29.00 11.21
CA THR A 245 -0.68 -29.23 9.94
C THR A 245 -1.29 -28.41 8.81
N VAL A 246 -2.62 -28.37 8.72
CA VAL A 246 -3.33 -27.57 7.71
C VAL A 246 -2.97 -26.09 7.87
N GLU A 247 -3.02 -25.56 9.10
CA GLU A 247 -2.78 -24.15 9.30
C GLU A 247 -1.31 -23.75 9.21
N TRP A 248 -0.40 -24.62 9.66
CA TRP A 248 1.02 -24.45 9.41
C TRP A 248 1.29 -24.29 7.91
N ALA A 249 0.70 -25.16 7.09
CA ALA A 249 0.94 -25.13 5.66
C ALA A 249 0.29 -23.93 4.99
N ARG A 250 -0.88 -23.49 5.47
CA ARG A 250 -1.50 -22.25 5.00
C ARG A 250 -0.59 -21.05 5.26
N CYS A 251 0.06 -20.96 6.41
CA CYS A 251 1.08 -19.94 6.67
C CYS A 251 2.23 -20.03 5.66
N VAL A 252 2.79 -21.22 5.42
CA VAL A 252 3.90 -21.41 4.47
C VAL A 252 3.51 -21.01 3.05
N LEU A 253 2.36 -21.47 2.56
CA LEU A 253 1.84 -21.15 1.23
C LEU A 253 1.47 -19.67 1.09
N GLY A 254 1.04 -19.03 2.18
CA GLY A 254 0.79 -17.59 2.25
C GLY A 254 2.06 -16.73 2.34
N GLY A 255 3.24 -17.34 2.44
CA GLY A 255 4.51 -16.63 2.64
C GLY A 255 4.67 -16.05 4.05
N GLU A 256 3.88 -16.52 5.01
CA GLU A 256 3.97 -16.15 6.42
C GLU A 256 4.83 -17.16 7.20
N GLU A 257 5.50 -16.70 8.26
CA GLU A 257 6.27 -17.58 9.14
C GLU A 257 5.33 -18.39 10.05
N PRO A 258 5.32 -19.73 9.99
CA PRO A 258 4.37 -20.56 10.73
C PRO A 258 4.76 -20.70 12.21
N THR A 259 4.51 -19.65 13.00
CA THR A 259 4.81 -19.63 14.44
C THR A 259 3.74 -20.37 15.26
N PRO A 260 4.07 -20.91 16.45
CA PRO A 260 3.08 -21.53 17.34
C PRO A 260 1.92 -20.59 17.71
N TYR A 261 2.18 -19.28 17.79
CA TYR A 261 1.14 -18.28 18.05
C TYR A 261 0.19 -18.11 16.87
N ALA A 262 0.71 -18.10 15.63
CA ALA A 262 -0.12 -17.99 14.43
C ALA A 262 -1.05 -19.21 14.29
N VAL A 263 -0.49 -20.42 14.44
CA VAL A 263 -1.27 -21.66 14.40
C VAL A 263 -2.29 -21.73 15.54
N ASN A 264 -1.89 -21.37 16.77
CA ASN A 264 -2.81 -21.36 17.91
C ASN A 264 -3.97 -20.38 17.74
N ARG A 265 -3.75 -19.22 17.10
CA ARG A 265 -4.80 -18.21 16.90
C ARG A 265 -6.01 -18.76 16.14
N GLU A 266 -5.76 -19.66 15.18
CA GLU A 266 -6.81 -20.20 14.32
C GLU A 266 -7.31 -21.57 14.79
N VAL A 267 -6.45 -22.40 15.41
CA VAL A 267 -6.82 -23.76 15.87
C VAL A 267 -7.37 -23.77 17.32
N ASP A 268 -7.03 -22.76 18.14
CA ASP A 268 -7.44 -22.64 19.55
C ASP A 268 -7.11 -23.87 20.42
N CYS A 269 -5.94 -24.48 20.21
CA CYS A 269 -5.49 -25.67 20.95
C CYS A 269 -4.55 -25.36 22.14
N GLY A 270 -4.14 -24.10 22.31
CA GLY A 270 -3.10 -23.68 23.24
C GLY A 270 -1.70 -23.65 22.59
N VAL A 271 -0.94 -22.58 22.86
CA VAL A 271 0.38 -22.34 22.23
C VAL A 271 1.37 -23.50 22.40
N ARG A 272 1.36 -24.15 23.57
CA ARG A 272 2.24 -25.30 23.85
C ARG A 272 1.88 -26.53 23.01
N ILE A 273 0.59 -26.75 22.75
CA ILE A 273 0.14 -27.86 21.91
C ILE A 273 0.46 -27.57 20.45
N ALA A 274 0.24 -26.33 19.99
CA ALA A 274 0.65 -25.90 18.65
C ALA A 274 2.17 -26.06 18.44
N GLU A 275 2.99 -25.67 19.43
CA GLU A 275 4.45 -25.85 19.39
C GLU A 275 4.85 -27.33 19.25
N GLN A 276 4.20 -28.22 20.01
CA GLN A 276 4.43 -29.66 19.92
C GLN A 276 4.02 -30.24 18.56
N CYS A 277 2.87 -29.82 18.02
CA CYS A 277 2.41 -30.26 16.71
C CYS A 277 3.36 -29.80 15.60
N ILE A 278 3.83 -28.55 15.63
CA ILE A 278 4.81 -28.03 14.67
C ILE A 278 6.13 -28.78 14.80
N ALA A 279 6.60 -29.07 16.02
CA ALA A 279 7.84 -29.83 16.22
C ALA A 279 7.74 -31.25 15.63
N LYS A 280 6.61 -31.94 15.81
CA LYS A 280 6.34 -33.25 15.19
C LYS A 280 6.34 -33.15 13.66
N LEU A 281 5.62 -32.17 13.12
CA LEU A 281 5.57 -31.92 11.68
C LEU A 281 6.96 -31.69 11.08
N MET A 282 7.78 -30.83 11.69
CA MET A 282 9.14 -30.55 11.24
C MET A 282 10.06 -31.77 11.31
N ALA A 283 9.81 -32.71 12.22
CA ALA A 283 10.55 -33.97 12.31
C ALA A 283 10.17 -34.96 11.19
N GLU A 284 8.92 -34.95 10.72
CA GLU A 284 8.42 -35.83 9.65
C GLU A 284 8.54 -35.22 8.23
N LEU A 285 8.78 -33.92 8.09
CA LEU A 285 8.95 -33.30 6.76
C LEU A 285 10.07 -33.94 5.91
N PRO A 286 11.25 -34.30 6.46
CA PRO A 286 12.31 -34.96 5.67
C PRO A 286 11.93 -36.36 5.19
N SER A 287 11.16 -37.14 5.96
CA SER A 287 10.67 -38.46 5.54
C SER A 287 9.58 -38.33 4.48
N PHE A 288 8.73 -37.32 4.59
CA PHE A 288 7.70 -36.99 3.61
C PHE A 288 8.31 -36.53 2.26
N SER A 289 9.35 -35.68 2.27
CA SER A 289 9.95 -35.15 1.03
C SER A 289 10.57 -36.24 0.16
N VAL A 290 11.20 -37.26 0.78
CA VAL A 290 11.81 -38.38 0.04
C VAL A 290 10.76 -39.27 -0.65
N ALA A 291 9.54 -39.35 -0.09
CA ALA A 291 8.45 -40.13 -0.67
C ALA A 291 7.76 -39.43 -1.86
N PHE A 292 7.96 -38.13 -2.05
CA PHE A 292 7.40 -37.36 -3.15
C PHE A 292 8.34 -37.25 -4.37
N ASP A 293 9.64 -37.48 -4.16
CA ASP A 293 10.68 -37.48 -5.22
C ASP A 293 10.89 -38.86 -5.90
N ALA A 294 10.20 -39.91 -5.44
CA ALA A 294 10.32 -41.29 -5.92
C ALA A 294 9.15 -41.72 -6.80
#